data_AF-A0A9W6LFG1-F1
#
_entry.id   AF-A0A9W6LFG1-F1
#
_cell.length_a   1.000
_cell.length_b   1.000
_cell.length_c   1.000
_cell.angle_alpha   90.00
_cell.angle_beta   90.00
_cell.angle_gamma   90.00
#
_symmetry.space_group_name_H-M   'P 1'
#
loop_
_entity.id
_entity.type
_entity.pdbx_description
1 polymer ?
#
loop_
_entity_poly.entity_id
_entity_poly.type
_entity_poly.pdbx_seq_one_letter_code
_entity_poly.pdbx_strand_id
1 'polypeptide(L)'
;MSENPDHTEHGNAAIARSGEILRTEVGSGLHGIAIAGTDDHDEMGVFIEPPECAVGLRGPMNHYVWRTQPEGHRSSHGDTDLVMYSLRKFLKLAIAGNPTILLPLFAPEASVYTATDLGAELRDLAPAFLSQRAVERFVGYLDGQTDRLLNRGQGSMPNRPELVEQYGYDVKYASHALRLGLQGLEIAEHARLTLPMPDADRQRVLHVKSGGVAELDTVLAEIASIRARIVALLESGATALPAEPDTDRISAWSIDAHRRHWHSHHGF
;
A
#
# COMPACT_ATOMS: atom_id res chain seq x y z
N MET A 1 -12.71 22.71 11.35
CA MET A 1 -12.09 22.28 10.07
C MET A 1 -12.03 23.51 9.21
N SER A 2 -10.83 24.06 8.99
CA SER A 2 -10.64 25.17 8.06
C SER A 2 -10.62 24.56 6.67
N GLU A 3 -11.74 24.58 5.95
CA GLU A 3 -11.75 24.28 4.52
C GLU A 3 -10.99 25.40 3.82
N ASN A 4 -9.71 25.17 3.57
CA ASN A 4 -8.93 26.02 2.69
C ASN A 4 -9.29 25.59 1.26
N PRO A 5 -9.86 26.46 0.41
CA PRO A 5 -10.41 26.05 -0.89
C PRO A 5 -9.36 25.48 -1.87
N ASP A 6 -8.08 25.61 -1.56
CA ASP A 6 -6.98 25.26 -2.46
C ASP A 6 -6.31 23.91 -2.14
N HIS A 7 -6.59 23.25 -0.99
CA HIS A 7 -5.96 21.98 -0.63
C HIS A 7 -6.75 21.19 0.43
N THR A 8 -6.54 19.88 0.53
CA THR A 8 -7.16 19.05 1.59
C THR A 8 -6.18 18.82 2.73
N GLU A 9 -6.61 19.08 3.98
CA GLU A 9 -5.85 18.73 5.17
C GLU A 9 -6.75 18.16 6.28
N HIS A 10 -6.42 16.97 6.79
CA HIS A 10 -7.15 16.30 7.85
C HIS A 10 -6.21 15.72 8.91
N GLY A 11 -6.50 15.98 10.20
CA GLY A 11 -5.68 15.55 11.33
C GLY A 11 -4.83 16.68 11.91
N ASN A 12 -3.84 16.34 12.72
CA ASN A 12 -2.93 17.29 13.37
C ASN A 12 -1.52 17.18 12.76
N ALA A 13 -1.18 18.08 11.86
CA ALA A 13 0.11 18.08 11.17
C ALA A 13 1.30 18.14 12.15
N ALA A 14 1.21 18.97 13.19
CA ALA A 14 2.29 19.14 14.15
C ALA A 14 2.64 17.82 14.86
N ILE A 15 1.63 17.06 15.28
CA ILE A 15 1.84 15.74 15.90
C ILE A 15 2.42 14.74 14.90
N ALA A 16 1.87 14.65 13.68
CA ALA A 16 2.34 13.70 12.68
C ALA A 16 3.79 13.96 12.29
N ARG A 17 4.15 15.23 12.08
CA ARG A 17 5.50 15.64 11.69
C ARG A 17 6.50 15.51 12.82
N SER A 18 6.14 15.85 14.07
CA SER A 18 7.06 15.71 15.19
C SER A 18 7.32 14.25 15.57
N GLY A 19 6.37 13.35 15.30
CA GLY A 19 6.51 11.92 15.53
C GLY A 19 6.99 11.11 14.32
N GLU A 20 7.28 11.73 13.17
CA GLU A 20 7.59 11.05 11.91
C GLU A 20 8.84 10.16 12.06
N ILE A 21 8.69 8.86 11.81
CA ILE A 21 9.80 7.90 11.84
C ILE A 21 10.17 7.36 10.46
N LEU A 22 9.21 7.30 9.54
CA LEU A 22 9.38 6.77 8.19
C LEU A 22 8.46 7.53 7.24
N ARG A 23 8.95 7.89 6.05
CA ARG A 23 8.12 8.37 4.95
C ARG A 23 8.74 7.94 3.62
N THR A 24 7.91 7.36 2.76
CA THR A 24 8.32 6.87 1.45
C THR A 24 7.38 7.34 0.38
N GLU A 25 7.86 7.34 -0.86
CA GLU A 25 6.99 7.29 -2.03
C GLU A 25 6.15 6.01 -1.96
N VAL A 26 4.89 6.09 -2.41
CA VAL A 26 4.02 4.95 -2.67
C VAL A 26 3.36 5.13 -4.04
N GLY A 27 2.35 4.32 -4.37
CA GLY A 27 1.67 4.44 -5.66
C GLY A 27 2.44 3.81 -6.81
N SER A 28 2.13 4.24 -8.04
CA SER A 28 2.54 3.50 -9.24
C SER A 28 4.03 3.64 -9.60
N GLY A 29 4.67 4.75 -9.19
CA GLY A 29 6.10 4.98 -9.31
C GLY A 29 6.92 3.95 -8.54
N LEU A 30 6.56 3.67 -7.29
CA LEU A 30 7.24 2.70 -6.43
C LEU A 30 7.25 1.27 -7.01
N HIS A 31 6.19 0.89 -7.72
CA HIS A 31 6.13 -0.41 -8.40
C HIS A 31 6.94 -0.44 -9.71
N GLY A 32 7.39 0.72 -10.21
CA GLY A 32 8.03 0.90 -11.51
C GLY A 32 7.07 0.84 -12.69
N ILE A 33 5.76 1.04 -12.44
CA ILE A 33 4.71 0.97 -13.48
C ILE A 33 4.09 2.35 -13.77
N ALA A 34 4.73 3.42 -13.30
CA ALA A 34 4.45 4.79 -13.69
C ALA A 34 4.53 4.97 -15.21
N ILE A 35 3.63 5.79 -15.77
CA ILE A 35 3.67 6.15 -17.20
C ILE A 35 4.06 7.62 -17.26
N ALA A 36 5.13 7.92 -18.00
CA ALA A 36 5.69 9.27 -18.09
C ALA A 36 4.60 10.33 -18.40
N GLY A 37 4.57 11.38 -17.58
CA GLY A 37 3.61 12.48 -17.72
C GLY A 37 2.22 12.22 -17.09
N THR A 38 2.05 11.09 -16.39
CA THR A 38 0.79 10.77 -15.68
C THR A 38 0.96 10.60 -14.17
N ASP A 39 2.15 10.87 -13.65
CA ASP A 39 2.52 10.51 -12.29
C ASP A 39 2.11 11.60 -11.30
N ASP A 40 1.18 11.24 -10.42
CA ASP A 40 0.92 11.85 -9.12
C ASP A 40 1.96 11.38 -8.10
N HIS A 41 2.32 12.24 -7.15
CA HIS A 41 3.26 11.90 -6.08
C HIS A 41 2.50 11.44 -4.83
N ASP A 42 2.31 10.12 -4.71
CA ASP A 42 1.76 9.54 -3.49
C ASP A 42 2.86 9.33 -2.45
N GLU A 43 2.62 9.76 -1.22
CA GLU A 43 3.51 9.56 -0.09
C GLU A 43 2.80 8.85 1.06
N MET A 44 3.50 7.92 1.71
CA MET A 44 3.04 7.32 2.95
C MET A 44 4.04 7.52 4.08
N GLY A 45 3.58 8.08 5.18
CA GLY A 45 4.36 8.24 6.40
C GLY A 45 3.88 7.36 7.55
N VAL A 46 4.77 7.13 8.51
CA VAL A 46 4.49 6.52 9.80
C VAL A 46 5.01 7.45 10.88
N PHE A 47 4.17 7.75 11.88
CA PHE A 47 4.57 8.55 13.03
C PHE A 47 4.23 7.84 14.34
N ILE A 48 5.04 8.07 15.37
CA ILE A 48 4.73 7.61 16.72
C ILE A 48 3.84 8.65 17.39
N GLU A 49 2.62 8.24 17.77
CA GLU A 49 1.73 9.13 18.51
C GLU A 49 2.26 9.48 19.92
N PRO A 50 1.97 10.69 20.44
CA PRO A 50 2.36 11.09 21.77
C PRO A 50 1.60 10.28 22.83
N PRO A 51 2.13 10.18 24.07
CA PRO A 51 1.57 9.30 25.10
C PRO A 51 0.13 9.65 25.46
N GLU A 52 -0.26 10.93 25.43
CA GLU A 52 -1.64 11.37 25.66
C GLU A 52 -2.64 10.90 24.59
N CYS A 53 -2.18 10.60 23.38
CA CYS A 53 -3.00 10.05 22.29
C CYS A 53 -2.98 8.52 22.29
N ALA A 54 -1.85 7.91 22.65
CA ALA A 54 -1.69 6.46 22.69
C ALA A 54 -2.35 5.82 23.92
N VAL A 55 -2.16 6.42 25.09
CA VAL A 55 -2.56 5.89 26.40
C VAL A 55 -3.56 6.81 27.08
N GLY A 56 -3.38 8.13 26.94
CA GLY A 56 -4.22 9.13 27.58
C GLY A 56 -5.63 9.27 26.98
N LEU A 57 -6.37 10.24 27.51
CA LEU A 57 -7.77 10.47 27.17
C LEU A 57 -7.98 11.39 25.95
N ARG A 58 -6.91 11.86 25.29
CA ARG A 58 -7.02 12.73 24.10
C ARG A 58 -7.56 11.96 22.88
N GLY A 59 -7.61 10.63 22.96
CA GLY A 59 -8.11 9.76 21.91
C GLY A 59 -7.05 9.48 20.83
N PRO A 60 -7.23 8.40 20.05
CA PRO A 60 -6.23 7.99 19.07
C PRO A 60 -6.19 8.97 17.90
N MET A 61 -5.03 9.59 17.68
CA MET A 61 -4.75 10.26 16.42
C MET A 61 -4.33 9.20 15.40
N ASN A 62 -5.29 8.72 14.62
CA ASN A 62 -5.09 7.58 13.74
C ASN A 62 -4.25 7.90 12.50
N HIS A 63 -4.40 9.09 11.93
CA HIS A 63 -3.73 9.47 10.69
C HIS A 63 -3.75 10.99 10.50
N TYR A 64 -2.88 11.45 9.61
CA TYR A 64 -2.85 12.79 9.05
C TYR A 64 -2.87 12.65 7.52
N VAL A 65 -3.66 13.48 6.85
CA VAL A 65 -3.78 13.52 5.39
C VAL A 65 -3.52 14.94 4.93
N TRP A 66 -2.70 15.08 3.90
CA TRP A 66 -2.49 16.33 3.19
C TRP A 66 -2.48 16.07 1.69
N ARG A 67 -3.23 16.85 0.93
CA ARG A 67 -3.30 16.74 -0.54
C ARG A 67 -3.22 18.12 -1.15
N THR A 68 -2.46 18.28 -2.24
CA THR A 68 -2.47 19.53 -3.02
C THR A 68 -3.84 19.82 -3.63
N GLN A 69 -4.65 18.80 -3.92
CA GLN A 69 -6.00 18.96 -4.46
C GLN A 69 -7.07 19.02 -3.36
N PRO A 70 -8.19 19.75 -3.59
CA PRO A 70 -9.35 19.74 -2.70
C PRO A 70 -10.10 18.40 -2.70
N GLU A 71 -10.93 18.19 -1.68
CA GLU A 71 -11.61 16.92 -1.45
C GLU A 71 -12.58 16.59 -2.61
N GLY A 72 -12.58 15.34 -3.07
CA GLY A 72 -13.36 14.90 -4.22
C GLY A 72 -12.72 15.13 -5.59
N HIS A 73 -11.59 15.84 -5.68
CA HIS A 73 -10.85 16.02 -6.92
C HIS A 73 -9.79 14.92 -7.16
N ARG A 74 -9.62 14.55 -8.43
CA ARG A 74 -8.58 13.60 -8.86
C ARG A 74 -7.23 14.33 -8.92
N SER A 75 -6.20 13.70 -8.37
CA SER A 75 -4.82 14.16 -8.45
C SER A 75 -4.29 14.03 -9.88
N SER A 76 -3.40 14.94 -10.24
CA SER A 76 -2.80 15.08 -11.56
C SER A 76 -1.27 15.21 -11.45
N HIS A 77 -0.58 15.35 -12.59
CA HIS A 77 0.86 15.42 -12.58
C HIS A 77 1.39 16.60 -11.75
N GLY A 78 2.28 16.31 -10.80
CA GLY A 78 2.85 17.30 -9.87
C GLY A 78 2.04 17.51 -8.59
N ASP A 79 0.86 16.89 -8.46
CA ASP A 79 0.12 16.86 -7.21
C ASP A 79 0.78 15.91 -6.21
N THR A 80 0.65 16.23 -4.92
CA THR A 80 1.17 15.40 -3.83
C THR A 80 0.02 14.97 -2.92
N ASP A 81 -0.09 13.66 -2.71
CA ASP A 81 -1.04 13.03 -1.80
C ASP A 81 -0.27 12.34 -0.67
N LEU A 82 -0.21 12.98 0.49
CA LEU A 82 0.44 12.45 1.69
C LEU A 82 -0.59 11.85 2.65
N VAL A 83 -0.36 10.61 3.07
CA VAL A 83 -1.03 10.01 4.22
C VAL A 83 -0.01 9.53 5.23
N MET A 84 -0.06 10.06 6.45
CA MET A 84 0.76 9.59 7.57
C MET A 84 -0.13 8.80 8.54
N TYR A 85 0.25 7.57 8.86
CA TYR A 85 -0.45 6.74 9.84
C TYR A 85 0.26 6.78 11.19
N SER A 86 -0.51 6.80 12.26
CA SER A 86 0.00 6.51 13.60
C SER A 86 0.60 5.11 13.60
N LEU A 87 1.67 4.88 14.38
CA LEU A 87 2.39 3.61 14.39
C LEU A 87 1.44 2.46 14.71
N ARG A 88 0.56 2.62 15.70
CA ARG A 88 -0.43 1.58 16.05
C ARG A 88 -1.41 1.29 14.93
N LYS A 89 -1.88 2.30 14.19
CA LYS A 89 -2.77 2.08 13.04
C LYS A 89 -2.03 1.43 11.88
N PHE A 90 -0.82 1.89 11.57
CA PHE A 90 0.03 1.30 10.54
C PHE A 90 0.26 -0.19 10.81
N LEU A 91 0.71 -0.54 12.01
CA LEU A 91 0.98 -1.93 12.40
C LEU A 91 -0.27 -2.81 12.29
N LYS A 92 -1.44 -2.34 12.74
CA LYS A 92 -2.71 -3.09 12.59
C LYS A 92 -3.04 -3.39 11.13
N LEU A 93 -2.86 -2.42 10.25
CA LEU A 93 -3.16 -2.58 8.83
C LEU A 93 -2.12 -3.46 8.12
N ALA A 94 -0.84 -3.33 8.49
CA ALA A 94 0.25 -4.16 7.98
C ALA A 94 0.10 -5.64 8.41
N ILE A 95 -0.22 -5.89 9.69
CA ILE A 95 -0.57 -7.22 10.22
C ILE A 95 -1.79 -7.80 9.49
N ALA A 96 -2.76 -6.96 9.16
CA ALA A 96 -3.92 -7.36 8.36
C ALA A 96 -3.59 -7.55 6.86
N GLY A 97 -2.33 -7.50 6.45
CA GLY A 97 -1.86 -7.81 5.11
C GLY A 97 -2.28 -6.79 4.04
N ASN A 98 -2.57 -5.54 4.40
CA ASN A 98 -2.99 -4.54 3.42
C ASN A 98 -1.85 -4.25 2.43
N PRO A 99 -2.03 -4.54 1.11
CA PRO A 99 -0.95 -4.44 0.13
C PRO A 99 -0.28 -3.06 0.07
N THR A 100 -1.08 -1.98 0.14
CA THR A 100 -0.55 -0.61 0.07
C THR A 100 0.23 -0.23 1.32
N ILE A 101 -0.20 -0.73 2.48
CA ILE A 101 0.42 -0.41 3.78
C ILE A 101 1.75 -1.15 3.95
N LEU A 102 1.93 -2.31 3.30
CA LEU A 102 3.19 -3.03 3.33
C LEU A 102 4.28 -2.34 2.50
N LEU A 103 3.93 -1.50 1.52
CA LEU A 103 4.90 -0.92 0.58
C LEU A 103 6.06 -0.15 1.23
N PRO A 104 5.85 0.74 2.24
CA PRO A 104 6.94 1.48 2.87
C PRO A 104 7.99 0.58 3.52
N LEU A 105 7.62 -0.65 3.92
CA LEU A 105 8.54 -1.61 4.53
C LEU A 105 9.53 -2.20 3.52
N PHE A 106 9.17 -2.25 2.24
CA PHE A 106 9.95 -2.84 1.15
C PHE A 106 10.44 -1.81 0.13
N ALA A 107 10.11 -0.52 0.32
CA ALA A 107 10.52 0.54 -0.58
C ALA A 107 12.06 0.57 -0.72
N PRO A 108 12.61 0.75 -1.93
CA PRO A 108 14.04 0.92 -2.12
C PRO A 108 14.49 2.26 -1.52
N GLU A 109 15.77 2.37 -1.16
CA GLU A 109 16.31 3.56 -0.49
C GLU A 109 16.09 4.87 -1.28
N ALA A 110 16.12 4.79 -2.61
CA ALA A 110 15.86 5.95 -3.47
C ALA A 110 14.42 6.51 -3.36
N SER A 111 13.48 5.72 -2.86
CA SER A 111 12.07 6.11 -2.64
C SER A 111 11.78 6.44 -1.17
N VAL A 112 12.80 6.53 -0.31
CA VAL A 112 12.65 6.86 1.10
C VAL A 112 12.98 8.35 1.30
N TYR A 113 11.99 9.12 1.74
CA TYR A 113 12.15 10.55 2.02
C TYR A 113 12.64 10.81 3.44
N THR A 114 12.19 9.99 4.39
CA THR A 114 12.54 10.09 5.81
C THR A 114 12.70 8.68 6.37
N ALA A 115 13.79 8.42 7.09
CA ALA A 115 13.93 7.25 7.96
C ALA A 115 14.79 7.63 9.18
N THR A 116 14.19 7.58 10.37
CA THR A 116 14.95 7.61 11.64
C THR A 116 15.46 6.21 11.97
N ASP A 117 16.24 6.04 13.03
CA ASP A 117 16.65 4.72 13.52
C ASP A 117 15.44 3.81 13.76
N LEU A 118 14.36 4.34 14.35
CA LEU A 118 13.10 3.59 14.52
C LEU A 118 12.41 3.25 13.19
N GLY A 119 12.51 4.14 12.19
CA GLY A 119 12.01 3.87 10.84
C GLY A 119 12.80 2.77 10.12
N ALA A 120 14.11 2.75 10.29
CA ALA A 120 14.98 1.70 9.76
C ALA A 120 14.68 0.35 10.43
N GLU A 121 14.55 0.33 11.77
CA GLU A 121 14.16 -0.88 12.49
C GLU A 121 12.77 -1.42 12.07
N LEU A 122 11.81 -0.52 11.81
CA LEU A 122 10.49 -0.90 11.28
C LEU A 122 10.61 -1.59 9.91
N ARG A 123 11.49 -1.10 9.03
CA ARG A 123 11.76 -1.74 7.72
C ARG A 123 12.47 -3.08 7.90
N ASP A 124 13.41 -3.21 8.82
CA ASP A 124 14.06 -4.48 9.15
C ASP A 124 13.09 -5.54 9.71
N LEU A 125 11.96 -5.07 10.25
CA LEU A 125 10.87 -5.92 10.73
C LEU A 125 9.94 -6.42 9.60
N ALA A 126 10.10 -5.95 8.36
CA ALA A 126 9.24 -6.29 7.21
C ALA A 126 8.93 -7.80 7.06
N PRO A 127 9.89 -8.74 7.22
CA PRO A 127 9.61 -10.17 7.11
C PRO A 127 8.58 -10.69 8.13
N ALA A 128 8.46 -10.04 9.31
CA ALA A 128 7.50 -10.44 10.35
C ALA A 128 6.05 -10.21 9.94
N PHE A 129 5.78 -9.38 8.94
CA PHE A 129 4.43 -9.09 8.43
C PHE A 129 4.00 -10.05 7.32
N LEU A 130 4.94 -10.70 6.64
CA LEU A 130 4.62 -11.62 5.54
C LEU A 130 4.09 -12.95 6.09
N SER A 131 2.93 -13.36 5.61
CA SER A 131 2.19 -14.54 6.06
C SER A 131 1.22 -15.02 4.99
N GLN A 132 0.68 -16.23 5.15
CA GLN A 132 -0.39 -16.75 4.28
C GLN A 132 -1.62 -15.83 4.32
N ARG A 133 -1.98 -15.33 5.51
CA ARG A 133 -3.01 -14.29 5.66
C ARG A 133 -2.71 -13.04 4.82
N ALA A 134 -1.47 -12.59 4.74
CA ALA A 134 -1.14 -11.45 3.87
C ALA A 134 -1.40 -11.79 2.39
N VAL A 135 -0.99 -12.98 1.94
CA VAL A 135 -1.26 -13.46 0.56
C VAL A 135 -2.76 -13.51 0.27
N GLU A 136 -3.57 -14.05 1.18
CA GLU A 136 -5.04 -14.07 1.04
C GLU A 136 -5.62 -12.66 0.88
N ARG A 137 -5.03 -11.66 1.54
CA ARG A 137 -5.44 -10.27 1.40
C ARG A 137 -5.07 -9.74 0.02
N PHE A 138 -3.87 -10.01 -0.51
CA PHE A 138 -3.54 -9.68 -1.90
C PHE A 138 -4.55 -10.29 -2.89
N VAL A 139 -4.96 -11.55 -2.70
CA VAL A 139 -6.01 -12.20 -3.51
C VAL A 139 -7.35 -11.48 -3.37
N GLY A 140 -7.79 -11.13 -2.16
CA GLY A 140 -9.04 -10.40 -1.96
C GLY A 140 -9.06 -9.02 -2.62
N TYR A 141 -7.92 -8.30 -2.62
CA TYR A 141 -7.80 -7.05 -3.37
C TYR A 141 -7.79 -7.27 -4.89
N LEU A 142 -7.13 -8.32 -5.38
CA LEU A 142 -7.16 -8.72 -6.80
C LEU A 142 -8.60 -9.02 -7.24
N ASP A 143 -9.34 -9.80 -6.46
CA ASP A 143 -10.75 -10.15 -6.74
C ASP A 143 -11.59 -8.87 -6.79
N GLY A 144 -11.41 -7.94 -5.84
CA GLY A 144 -12.11 -6.66 -5.85
C GLY A 144 -11.77 -5.74 -7.04
N GLN A 145 -10.54 -5.77 -7.57
CA GLN A 145 -10.22 -5.06 -8.82
C GLN A 145 -10.86 -5.74 -10.04
N THR A 146 -10.89 -7.08 -10.06
CA THR A 146 -11.50 -7.89 -11.12
C THR A 146 -13.01 -7.69 -11.16
N ASP A 147 -13.68 -7.63 -10.01
CA ASP A 147 -15.11 -7.37 -9.92
C ASP A 147 -15.47 -5.98 -10.44
N ARG A 148 -14.65 -4.96 -10.14
CA ARG A 148 -14.83 -3.61 -10.70
C ARG A 148 -14.60 -3.57 -12.22
N LEU A 149 -13.59 -4.30 -12.70
CA LEU A 149 -13.32 -4.44 -14.13
C LEU A 149 -14.50 -5.08 -14.87
N LEU A 150 -15.16 -6.04 -14.25
CA LEU A 150 -16.32 -6.77 -14.78
C LEU A 150 -17.67 -6.11 -14.47
N ASN A 151 -17.67 -4.94 -13.82
CA ASN A 151 -18.89 -4.25 -13.38
C ASN A 151 -19.79 -5.11 -12.47
N ARG A 152 -19.20 -6.02 -11.69
CA ARG A 152 -19.89 -6.90 -10.74
C ARG A 152 -19.91 -6.24 -9.36
N GLY A 153 -20.91 -5.38 -9.09
CA GLY A 153 -21.06 -4.69 -7.81
C GLY A 153 -22.16 -3.63 -7.76
N GLN A 154 -22.57 -3.20 -6.56
CA GLN A 154 -23.55 -2.12 -6.37
C GLN A 154 -22.97 -0.78 -6.84
N GLY A 155 -23.64 -0.09 -7.78
CA GLY A 155 -23.23 1.22 -8.31
C GLY A 155 -22.39 1.20 -9.59
N SER A 156 -22.52 0.14 -10.40
CA SER A 156 -21.79 -0.11 -11.66
C SER A 156 -21.93 1.00 -12.72
N MET A 157 -21.09 2.03 -12.61
CA MET A 157 -20.60 2.82 -13.73
C MET A 157 -19.10 2.54 -13.86
N PRO A 158 -18.55 2.45 -15.08
CA PRO A 158 -17.10 2.44 -15.24
C PRO A 158 -16.54 3.68 -14.56
N ASN A 159 -15.60 3.51 -13.62
CA ASN A 159 -14.97 4.66 -12.97
C ASN A 159 -14.18 5.52 -13.97
N ARG A 160 -13.83 4.94 -15.13
CA ARG A 160 -12.99 5.52 -16.19
C ARG A 160 -13.57 5.18 -17.56
N PRO A 161 -14.76 5.71 -17.92
CA PRO A 161 -15.39 5.43 -19.21
C PRO A 161 -14.48 5.76 -20.40
N GLU A 162 -13.61 6.76 -20.25
CA GLU A 162 -12.61 7.16 -21.25
C GLU A 162 -11.64 6.02 -21.63
N LEU A 163 -11.23 5.20 -20.65
CA LEU A 163 -10.34 4.06 -20.92
C LEU A 163 -11.09 2.92 -21.59
N VAL A 164 -12.36 2.71 -21.23
CA VAL A 164 -13.20 1.69 -21.85
C VAL A 164 -13.49 2.04 -23.31
N GLU A 165 -13.77 3.30 -23.61
CA GLU A 165 -13.96 3.79 -24.98
C GLU A 165 -12.68 3.60 -25.81
N GLN A 166 -11.51 3.89 -25.23
CA GLN A 166 -10.24 3.80 -25.94
C GLN A 166 -9.72 2.37 -26.14
N TYR A 167 -9.84 1.50 -25.14
CA TYR A 167 -9.18 0.19 -25.10
C TYR A 167 -10.15 -1.00 -25.00
N GLY A 168 -11.46 -0.74 -24.94
CA GLY A 168 -12.49 -1.77 -24.77
C GLY A 168 -12.75 -2.18 -23.31
N TYR A 169 -11.86 -1.83 -22.36
CA TYR A 169 -12.00 -2.09 -20.92
C TYR A 169 -11.14 -1.14 -20.07
N ASP A 170 -11.37 -1.11 -18.75
CA ASP A 170 -10.56 -0.29 -17.82
C ASP A 170 -9.18 -0.94 -17.59
N VAL A 171 -8.21 -0.57 -18.42
CA VAL A 171 -6.81 -1.04 -18.34
C VAL A 171 -6.13 -0.72 -17.01
N LYS A 172 -6.61 0.28 -16.25
CA LYS A 172 -6.07 0.62 -14.93
C LYS A 172 -6.57 -0.36 -13.85
N TYR A 173 -7.82 -0.82 -13.93
CA TYR A 173 -8.27 -1.94 -13.10
C TYR A 173 -7.59 -3.26 -13.45
N ALA A 174 -7.48 -3.56 -14.75
CA ALA A 174 -6.84 -4.79 -15.21
C ALA A 174 -5.37 -4.88 -14.79
N SER A 175 -4.58 -3.82 -15.01
CA SER A 175 -3.18 -3.76 -14.59
C SER A 175 -3.01 -3.82 -13.07
N HIS A 176 -3.92 -3.21 -12.30
CA HIS A 176 -3.87 -3.27 -10.83
C HIS A 176 -4.18 -4.69 -10.30
N ALA A 177 -5.18 -5.36 -10.85
CA ALA A 177 -5.49 -6.75 -10.51
C ALA A 177 -4.30 -7.67 -10.80
N LEU A 178 -3.70 -7.54 -11.99
CA LEU A 178 -2.53 -8.31 -12.39
C LEU A 178 -1.32 -8.04 -11.47
N ARG A 179 -1.04 -6.77 -11.16
CA ARG A 179 0.02 -6.37 -10.23
C ARG A 179 -0.14 -7.04 -8.86
N LEU A 180 -1.36 -6.99 -8.30
CA LEU A 180 -1.67 -7.62 -7.01
C LEU A 180 -1.48 -9.14 -7.06
N GLY A 181 -1.86 -9.79 -8.16
CA GLY A 181 -1.65 -11.22 -8.35
C GLY A 181 -0.17 -11.59 -8.39
N LEU A 182 0.62 -10.89 -9.20
CA LEU A 182 2.06 -11.16 -9.33
C LEU A 182 2.81 -10.93 -8.01
N GLN A 183 2.52 -9.83 -7.30
CA GLN A 183 3.12 -9.58 -5.99
C GLN A 183 2.65 -10.59 -4.93
N GLY A 184 1.37 -10.95 -4.93
CA GLY A 184 0.84 -11.98 -4.02
C GLY A 184 1.48 -13.35 -4.28
N LEU A 185 1.72 -13.69 -5.54
CA LEU A 185 2.43 -14.90 -5.95
C LEU A 185 3.90 -14.86 -5.53
N GLU A 186 4.61 -13.75 -5.71
CA GLU A 186 5.99 -13.60 -5.24
C GLU A 186 6.08 -13.84 -3.72
N ILE A 187 5.17 -13.23 -2.95
CA ILE A 187 5.13 -13.43 -1.50
C ILE A 187 4.87 -14.91 -1.19
N ALA A 188 3.90 -15.54 -1.85
CA ALA A 188 3.56 -16.94 -1.62
C ALA A 188 4.72 -17.91 -1.96
N GLU A 189 5.43 -17.67 -3.06
CA GLU A 189 6.52 -18.54 -3.55
C GLU A 189 7.84 -18.30 -2.83
N HIS A 190 8.12 -17.06 -2.40
CA HIS A 190 9.46 -16.64 -2.02
C HIS A 190 9.54 -15.91 -0.68
N ALA A 191 8.42 -15.69 0.00
CA ALA A 191 8.34 -14.96 1.27
C ALA A 191 9.05 -13.59 1.22
N ARG A 192 8.91 -12.89 0.09
CA ARG A 192 9.46 -11.54 -0.14
C ARG A 192 8.53 -10.71 -1.01
N LEU A 193 8.75 -9.40 -0.98
CA LEU A 193 8.11 -8.44 -1.86
C LEU A 193 9.18 -7.55 -2.50
N THR A 194 9.34 -7.60 -3.81
CA THR A 194 10.37 -6.83 -4.53
C THR A 194 9.79 -5.53 -5.07
N LEU A 195 10.46 -4.40 -4.77
CA LEU A 195 10.12 -3.07 -5.26
C LEU A 195 11.38 -2.33 -5.78
N PRO A 196 11.36 -1.75 -6.99
CA PRO A 196 10.33 -1.90 -8.03
C PRO A 196 10.09 -3.37 -8.42
N MET A 197 8.97 -3.66 -9.06
CA MET A 197 8.62 -5.04 -9.42
C MET A 197 9.72 -5.68 -10.30
N PRO A 198 9.90 -7.01 -10.23
CA PRO A 198 10.80 -7.74 -11.13
C PRO A 198 10.55 -7.37 -12.59
N ASP A 199 11.61 -7.23 -13.39
CA ASP A 199 11.54 -6.62 -14.72
C ASP A 199 10.48 -7.26 -15.64
N ALA A 200 10.38 -8.59 -15.64
CA ALA A 200 9.39 -9.33 -16.45
C ALA A 200 7.95 -9.00 -16.03
N ASP A 201 7.67 -9.04 -14.73
CA ASP A 201 6.36 -8.73 -14.17
C ASP A 201 5.98 -7.26 -14.40
N ARG A 202 6.94 -6.36 -14.19
CA ARG A 202 6.80 -4.92 -14.42
C ARG A 202 6.44 -4.63 -15.88
N GLN A 203 7.18 -5.22 -16.82
CA GLN A 203 6.91 -5.09 -18.26
C GLN A 203 5.53 -5.63 -18.63
N ARG A 204 5.14 -6.78 -18.07
CA ARG A 204 3.83 -7.37 -18.32
C ARG A 204 2.70 -6.47 -17.82
N VAL A 205 2.81 -5.94 -16.60
CA VAL A 205 1.82 -5.00 -16.03
C VAL A 205 1.74 -3.71 -16.85
N LEU A 206 2.88 -3.14 -17.26
CA LEU A 206 2.93 -1.97 -18.13
C LEU A 206 2.27 -2.23 -19.48
N HIS A 207 2.49 -3.39 -20.09
CA HIS A 207 1.87 -3.77 -21.36
C HIS A 207 0.34 -3.83 -21.26
N VAL A 208 -0.22 -4.31 -20.14
CA VAL A 208 -1.67 -4.22 -19.87
C VAL A 208 -2.09 -2.77 -19.64
N LYS A 209 -1.37 -2.04 -18.78
CA LYS A 209 -1.70 -0.66 -18.39
C LYS A 209 -1.74 0.29 -19.57
N SER A 210 -0.90 0.08 -20.58
CA SER A 210 -0.83 0.89 -21.81
C SER A 210 -1.78 0.41 -22.92
N GLY A 211 -2.67 -0.55 -22.65
CA GLY A 211 -3.62 -1.07 -23.64
C GLY A 211 -3.00 -1.98 -24.70
N GLY A 212 -1.84 -2.57 -24.44
CA GLY A 212 -1.15 -3.46 -25.39
C GLY A 212 -1.81 -4.82 -25.57
N VAL A 213 -2.77 -5.18 -24.71
CA VAL A 213 -3.58 -6.40 -24.84
C VAL A 213 -4.99 -6.02 -25.29
N ALA A 214 -5.35 -6.41 -26.52
CA ALA A 214 -6.64 -6.05 -27.12
C ALA A 214 -7.83 -6.70 -26.40
N GLU A 215 -7.73 -7.99 -26.08
CA GLU A 215 -8.86 -8.76 -25.54
C GLU A 215 -8.81 -8.84 -24.01
N LEU A 216 -9.84 -8.32 -23.34
CA LEU A 216 -10.00 -8.38 -21.88
C LEU A 216 -9.88 -9.82 -21.36
N ASP A 217 -10.48 -10.78 -22.05
CA ASP A 217 -10.47 -12.20 -21.66
C ASP A 217 -9.06 -12.78 -21.55
N THR A 218 -8.12 -12.28 -22.34
CA THR A 218 -6.70 -12.69 -22.25
C THR A 218 -6.10 -12.27 -20.92
N VAL A 219 -6.38 -11.04 -20.46
CA VAL A 219 -5.89 -10.52 -19.18
C VAL A 219 -6.57 -11.23 -18.01
N LEU A 220 -7.88 -11.47 -18.12
CA LEU A 220 -8.64 -12.20 -17.09
C LEU A 220 -8.16 -13.65 -16.94
N ALA A 221 -7.87 -14.34 -18.03
CA ALA A 221 -7.34 -15.70 -18.00
C ALA A 221 -5.98 -15.77 -17.29
N GLU A 222 -5.11 -14.79 -17.52
CA GLU A 222 -3.82 -14.68 -16.83
C GLU A 222 -3.99 -14.41 -15.33
N ILE A 223 -4.82 -13.43 -14.96
CA ILE A 223 -5.15 -13.13 -13.55
C ILE A 223 -5.69 -14.38 -12.86
N ALA A 224 -6.61 -15.11 -13.51
CA ALA A 224 -7.18 -16.34 -12.99
C ALA A 224 -6.13 -17.45 -12.82
N SER A 225 -5.20 -17.58 -13.78
CA SER A 225 -4.08 -18.53 -13.70
C SER A 225 -3.15 -18.22 -12.52
N ILE A 226 -2.77 -16.96 -12.33
CA ILE A 226 -1.94 -16.52 -11.21
C ILE A 226 -2.65 -16.77 -9.88
N ARG A 227 -3.94 -16.40 -9.79
CA ARG A 227 -4.77 -16.67 -8.61
C ARG A 227 -4.84 -18.16 -8.29
N ALA A 228 -5.03 -19.02 -9.28
CA ALA A 228 -5.07 -20.46 -9.10
C ALA A 228 -3.75 -21.02 -8.58
N ARG A 229 -2.60 -20.50 -9.06
CA ARG A 229 -1.27 -20.86 -8.53
C ARG A 229 -1.12 -20.48 -7.06
N ILE A 230 -1.53 -19.27 -6.69
CA ILE A 230 -1.51 -18.82 -5.28
C ILE A 230 -2.33 -19.78 -4.40
N VAL A 231 -3.56 -20.06 -4.79
CA VAL A 231 -4.45 -20.97 -4.04
C VAL A 231 -3.81 -22.36 -3.91
N ALA A 232 -3.27 -22.92 -4.99
CA ALA A 232 -2.61 -24.21 -4.96
C ALA A 232 -1.39 -24.24 -4.02
N LEU A 233 -0.59 -23.16 -3.96
CA LEU A 233 0.55 -23.05 -3.04
C LEU A 233 0.10 -23.01 -1.57
N LEU A 234 -0.97 -22.28 -1.27
CA LEU A 234 -1.52 -22.19 0.09
C LEU A 234 -2.15 -23.52 0.52
N GLU A 235 -2.96 -24.15 -0.32
CA GLU A 235 -3.66 -25.41 -0.01
C GLU A 235 -2.72 -26.61 0.10
N SER A 236 -1.68 -26.66 -0.75
CA SER A 236 -0.70 -27.76 -0.71
C SER A 236 0.33 -27.63 0.43
N GLY A 237 0.42 -26.46 1.07
CA GLY A 237 1.46 -26.17 2.06
C GLY A 237 2.85 -26.03 1.46
N ALA A 238 2.97 -25.81 0.15
CA ALA A 238 4.26 -25.63 -0.54
C ALA A 238 4.90 -24.25 -0.30
N THR A 239 4.22 -23.34 0.40
CA THR A 239 4.75 -22.03 0.79
C THR A 239 5.60 -22.11 2.06
N ALA A 240 6.68 -21.33 2.12
CA ALA A 240 7.51 -21.17 3.32
C ALA A 240 6.93 -20.18 4.34
N LEU A 241 5.80 -19.54 4.03
CA LEU A 241 5.19 -18.53 4.89
C LEU A 241 4.50 -19.14 6.11
N PRO A 242 4.61 -18.50 7.30
CA PRO A 242 3.76 -18.82 8.42
C PRO A 242 2.28 -18.48 8.10
N ALA A 243 1.35 -19.16 8.76
CA ALA A 243 -0.08 -18.91 8.57
C ALA A 243 -0.46 -17.45 8.92
N GLU A 244 0.06 -16.96 10.04
CA GLU A 244 -0.18 -15.62 10.59
C GLU A 244 1.14 -14.84 10.68
N PRO A 245 1.10 -13.49 10.69
CA PRO A 245 2.29 -12.67 10.93
C PRO A 245 2.81 -12.85 12.37
N ASP A 246 4.09 -12.55 12.60
CA ASP A 246 4.73 -12.63 13.92
C ASP A 246 4.33 -11.42 14.78
N THR A 247 3.10 -11.47 15.29
CA THR A 247 2.51 -10.39 16.09
C THR A 247 3.24 -10.16 17.41
N ASP A 248 3.89 -11.18 17.97
CA ASP A 248 4.62 -11.07 19.22
C ASP A 248 5.89 -10.24 19.04
N ARG A 249 6.68 -10.53 18.00
CA ARG A 249 7.85 -9.72 17.64
C ARG A 249 7.46 -8.29 17.27
N ILE A 250 6.37 -8.12 16.50
CA ILE A 250 5.88 -6.79 16.13
C ILE A 250 5.41 -5.99 17.35
N SER A 251 4.67 -6.64 18.25
CA SER A 251 4.20 -6.02 19.48
C SER A 251 5.36 -5.61 20.38
N ALA A 252 6.32 -6.50 20.61
CA ALA A 252 7.50 -6.25 21.43
C ALA A 252 8.32 -5.05 20.91
N TRP A 253 8.59 -5.03 19.60
CA TRP A 253 9.27 -3.89 18.98
C TRP A 253 8.46 -2.60 19.12
N SER A 254 7.14 -2.64 18.88
CA SER A 254 6.31 -1.44 18.95
C SER A 254 6.29 -0.82 20.35
N ILE A 255 6.27 -1.63 21.41
CA ILE A 255 6.30 -1.16 22.79
C ILE A 255 7.62 -0.45 23.07
N ASP A 256 8.74 -1.05 22.68
CA ASP A 256 10.06 -0.46 22.86
C ASP A 256 10.25 0.83 22.05
N ALA A 257 9.77 0.85 20.80
CA ALA A 257 9.80 2.03 19.93
C ALA A 257 9.04 3.21 20.56
N HIS A 258 7.82 2.99 21.07
CA HIS A 258 7.08 4.04 21.79
C HIS A 258 7.83 4.52 23.03
N ARG A 259 8.38 3.62 23.84
CA ARG A 259 9.16 3.98 25.03
C ARG A 259 10.36 4.85 24.69
N ARG A 260 11.19 4.44 23.72
CA ARG A 260 12.38 5.21 23.30
C ARG A 260 12.02 6.56 22.70
N HIS A 261 10.96 6.61 21.88
CA HIS A 261 10.47 7.85 21.30
C HIS A 261 9.95 8.82 22.37
N TRP A 262 9.14 8.34 23.31
CA TRP A 262 8.59 9.18 24.38
C TRP A 262 9.64 9.67 25.37
N HIS A 263 10.62 8.83 25.71
CA HIS A 263 11.74 9.27 26.55
C HIS A 263 12.51 10.43 25.92
N SER A 264 12.80 10.33 24.61
CA SER A 264 13.56 11.36 23.90
C SER A 264 12.78 12.65 23.62
N HIS A 265 11.46 12.59 23.43
CA HIS A 265 10.65 13.74 22.99
C HIS A 265 9.75 14.34 24.09
N HIS A 266 9.47 13.57 25.15
CA HIS A 266 8.52 13.94 26.19
C HIS A 266 9.05 13.74 27.62
N GLY A 267 10.26 13.18 27.78
CA GLY A 267 10.94 13.05 29.08
C GLY A 267 10.36 11.98 30.02
N PHE A 268 9.67 10.98 29.46
CA PHE A 268 9.10 9.83 30.20
C PHE A 268 10.06 8.65 30.33
#